data_AF-A0A7Y2VF37-F1
#
_entry.id   AF-A0A7Y2VF37-F1
#
_cell.length_a   1.000
_cell.length_b   1.000
_cell.length_c   1.000
_cell.angle_alpha   90.00
_cell.angle_beta   90.00
_cell.angle_gamma   90.00
#
_symmetry.space_group_name_H-M   'P 1'
#
loop_
_entity.id
_entity.type
_entity.pdbx_description
1 polymer ?
#
loop_
_entity_poly.entity_id
_entity_poly.type
_entity_poly.pdbx_seq_one_letter_code
_entity_poly.pdbx_strand_id
1 'polypeptide(L)'
;MRIKGSTILLLGLLFAQVNFAQMADCTLGLGGKDTEVIIKVFHLNEEQKSQLDMWVAEYQLSSRLIQEEVDQLLESHPQKTPEDLEKLAVKYNTLKTKLFNISRAYDQELIALFDQRQYEVYLELCNEVNRKPMSKSANEH
;
A
#
# COMPACT_ATOMS: atom_id res chain seq x y z
N MET A 1 -18.37 -9.34 48.90
CA MET A 1 -17.63 -8.24 48.23
C MET A 1 -18.57 -7.59 47.23
N ARG A 2 -19.17 -6.44 47.57
CA ARG A 2 -20.11 -5.71 46.68
C ARG A 2 -19.30 -4.89 45.69
N ILE A 3 -19.15 -5.39 44.47
CA ILE A 3 -18.58 -4.62 43.37
C ILE A 3 -19.58 -3.49 43.08
N LYS A 4 -19.20 -2.24 43.33
CA LYS A 4 -20.07 -1.07 43.10
C LYS A 4 -20.35 -0.97 41.61
N GLY A 5 -21.59 -0.74 41.20
CA GLY A 5 -21.97 -0.59 39.77
C GLY A 5 -21.16 0.48 39.03
N SER A 6 -20.63 1.47 39.75
CA SER A 6 -19.70 2.48 39.24
C SER A 6 -18.35 1.90 38.76
N THR A 7 -17.85 0.83 39.40
CA THR A 7 -16.59 0.17 39.02
C THR A 7 -16.77 -0.69 37.77
N ILE A 8 -17.97 -1.24 37.54
CA ILE A 8 -18.33 -1.97 36.31
C ILE A 8 -18.49 -1.00 35.13
N LEU A 9 -19.08 0.18 35.37
CA LEU A 9 -19.23 1.23 34.34
C LEU A 9 -17.86 1.77 33.86
N LEU A 10 -16.93 1.98 34.80
CA LEU A 10 -15.57 2.43 34.50
C LEU A 10 -14.75 1.37 33.73
N LEU A 11 -14.94 0.08 34.04
CA LEU A 11 -14.31 -1.00 33.28
C LEU A 11 -14.87 -1.08 31.85
N GLY A 12 -16.19 -0.91 31.68
CA GLY A 12 -16.84 -0.92 30.37
C GLY A 12 -16.40 0.22 29.43
N LEU A 13 -16.10 1.40 29.97
CA LEU A 13 -15.60 2.54 29.18
C LEU A 13 -14.15 2.36 28.68
N LEU A 14 -13.33 1.63 29.42
CA LEU A 14 -11.93 1.34 29.04
C LEU A 14 -11.83 0.32 27.89
N PHE A 15 -12.82 -0.58 27.74
CA PHE A 15 -12.89 -1.52 26.61
C PHE A 15 -13.46 -0.91 25.32
N ALA A 16 -14.08 0.27 25.36
CA ALA A 16 -14.59 0.95 24.18
C ALA A 16 -13.49 1.64 23.34
N GLN A 17 -12.25 1.66 23.84
CA GLN A 17 -11.06 2.15 23.13
C GLN A 17 -10.39 1.04 22.29
N VAL A 18 -11.16 0.08 21.77
CA VAL A 18 -10.64 -0.91 20.82
C VAL A 18 -10.37 -0.23 19.48
N ASN A 19 -9.12 0.21 19.35
CA ASN A 19 -8.37 0.51 18.13
C ASN A 19 -9.18 0.52 16.82
N PHE A 20 -9.55 1.71 16.35
CA PHE A 20 -9.74 1.95 14.93
C PHE A 20 -8.38 1.93 14.23
N ALA A 21 -7.74 0.75 14.15
CA ALA A 21 -6.60 0.57 13.28
C ALA A 21 -7.14 0.73 11.84
N GLN A 22 -6.74 1.81 11.16
CA GLN A 22 -7.06 1.97 9.74
C GLN A 22 -6.40 0.81 8.98
N MET A 23 -7.22 -0.05 8.39
CA MET A 23 -6.74 -1.14 7.56
C MET A 23 -6.00 -0.55 6.36
N ALA A 24 -4.76 -1.00 6.14
CA ALA A 24 -3.99 -0.59 4.97
C ALA A 24 -4.70 -1.01 3.68
N ASP A 25 -4.52 -0.21 2.63
CA ASP A 25 -5.04 -0.51 1.30
C ASP A 25 -4.51 -1.85 0.78
N CYS A 26 -5.38 -2.58 0.09
CA CYS A 26 -5.09 -3.84 -0.57
C CYS A 26 -4.44 -3.57 -1.93
N THR A 27 -3.13 -3.37 -1.90
CA THR A 27 -2.29 -3.21 -3.10
C THR A 27 -2.02 -4.58 -3.73
N LEU A 28 -1.86 -4.60 -5.05
CA LEU A 28 -1.50 -5.79 -5.83
C LEU A 28 0.03 -5.93 -5.95
N GLY A 29 0.78 -4.85 -5.73
CA GLY A 29 2.24 -4.86 -5.78
C GLY A 29 2.80 -4.77 -7.20
N LEU A 30 2.07 -4.11 -8.10
CA LEU A 30 2.53 -3.87 -9.48
C LEU A 30 3.87 -3.14 -9.49
N GLY A 31 4.76 -3.61 -10.36
CA GLY A 31 6.14 -3.13 -10.48
C GLY A 31 7.14 -3.88 -9.60
N GLY A 32 6.64 -4.75 -8.72
CA GLY A 32 7.44 -5.69 -7.94
C GLY A 32 7.69 -7.02 -8.67
N LYS A 33 7.80 -8.10 -7.89
CA LYS A 33 8.10 -9.46 -8.40
C LYS A 33 6.84 -10.24 -8.79
N ASP A 34 5.68 -9.65 -8.58
CA ASP A 34 4.41 -10.36 -8.52
C ASP A 34 3.60 -10.25 -9.84
N THR A 35 4.14 -9.60 -10.87
CA THR A 35 3.45 -9.43 -12.17
C THR A 35 2.93 -10.74 -12.75
N GLU A 36 3.74 -11.81 -12.72
CA GLU A 36 3.30 -13.12 -13.22
C GLU A 36 2.21 -13.76 -12.35
N VAL A 37 2.24 -13.52 -11.04
CA VAL A 37 1.22 -14.00 -10.10
C VAL A 37 -0.10 -13.28 -10.35
N ILE A 38 -0.07 -11.96 -10.53
CA ILE A 38 -1.23 -11.13 -10.87
C ILE A 38 -1.91 -11.65 -12.14
N ILE A 39 -1.13 -11.88 -13.21
CA ILE A 39 -1.67 -12.41 -14.48
C ILE A 39 -2.40 -13.73 -14.27
N LYS A 40 -1.83 -14.64 -13.48
CA LYS A 40 -2.38 -15.98 -13.24
C LYS A 40 -3.61 -15.94 -12.35
N VAL A 41 -3.55 -15.25 -11.21
CA VAL A 41 -4.62 -15.21 -10.21
C VAL A 41 -5.87 -14.54 -10.78
N PHE A 42 -5.70 -13.42 -11.47
CA PHE A 42 -6.83 -12.67 -12.03
C PHE A 42 -7.16 -13.08 -13.47
N HIS A 43 -6.46 -14.07 -14.04
CA HIS A 43 -6.68 -14.54 -15.42
C HIS A 43 -6.79 -13.37 -16.43
N LEU A 44 -5.80 -12.47 -16.42
CA LEU A 44 -5.85 -11.27 -17.26
C LEU A 44 -5.98 -11.62 -18.74
N ASN A 45 -6.76 -10.84 -19.47
CA ASN A 45 -6.85 -10.94 -20.93
C ASN A 45 -5.68 -10.21 -21.61
N GLU A 46 -5.54 -10.32 -22.94
CA GLU A 46 -4.40 -9.74 -23.67
C GLU A 46 -4.33 -8.22 -23.59
N GLU A 47 -5.48 -7.53 -23.54
CA GLU A 47 -5.50 -6.07 -23.37
C GLU A 47 -5.00 -5.67 -21.98
N GLN A 48 -5.50 -6.33 -20.93
CA GLN A 48 -5.07 -6.11 -19.55
C GLN A 48 -3.58 -6.44 -19.36
N LYS A 49 -3.06 -7.50 -19.98
CA LYS A 49 -1.63 -7.85 -19.95
C LYS A 49 -0.77 -6.76 -20.62
N SER A 50 -1.19 -6.29 -21.79
CA SER A 50 -0.48 -5.22 -22.51
C SER A 50 -0.40 -3.94 -21.67
N GLN A 51 -1.51 -3.54 -21.02
CA GLN A 51 -1.53 -2.40 -20.11
C GLN A 51 -0.61 -2.62 -18.90
N LEU A 52 -0.68 -3.81 -18.29
CA LEU A 52 0.18 -4.20 -17.17
C LEU A 52 1.67 -4.12 -17.53
N ASP A 53 2.08 -4.65 -18.67
CA ASP A 53 3.49 -4.61 -19.11
C ASP A 53 3.99 -3.18 -19.32
N MET A 54 3.16 -2.31 -19.90
CA MET A 54 3.46 -0.90 -20.07
C MET A 54 3.64 -0.21 -18.71
N TRP A 55 2.68 -0.38 -17.77
CA TRP A 55 2.77 0.21 -16.43
C TRP A 55 3.96 -0.32 -15.62
N VAL A 56 4.30 -1.60 -15.76
CA VAL A 56 5.50 -2.18 -15.14
C VAL A 56 6.77 -1.51 -15.70
N ALA A 57 6.85 -1.26 -17.00
CA ALA A 57 7.98 -0.57 -17.61
C ALA A 57 8.09 0.89 -17.12
N GLU A 58 6.98 1.61 -17.04
CA GLU A 58 6.94 2.98 -16.50
C GLU A 58 7.31 3.03 -15.01
N TYR A 59 6.81 2.08 -14.22
CA TYR A 59 7.21 1.93 -12.83
C TYR A 59 8.71 1.67 -12.70
N GLN A 60 9.30 0.80 -13.52
CA GLN A 60 10.74 0.50 -13.49
C GLN A 60 11.62 1.70 -13.88
N LEU A 61 11.13 2.57 -14.77
CA LEU A 61 11.80 3.84 -15.06
C LEU A 61 11.75 4.77 -13.85
N SER A 62 10.56 4.95 -13.29
CA SER A 62 10.34 5.84 -12.14
C SER A 62 11.07 5.37 -10.88
N SER A 63 11.10 4.07 -10.63
CA SER A 63 11.75 3.47 -9.47
C SER A 63 13.26 3.60 -9.53
N ARG A 64 13.86 3.51 -10.73
CA ARG A 64 15.30 3.76 -10.91
C ARG A 64 15.69 5.20 -10.58
N LEU A 65 14.92 6.18 -11.04
CA LEU A 65 15.16 7.59 -10.71
C LEU A 65 15.06 7.85 -9.20
N ILE A 66 14.07 7.25 -8.53
CA ILE A 66 13.93 7.35 -7.07
C ILE A 66 15.08 6.63 -6.37
N GLN A 67 15.55 5.49 -6.87
CA GLN A 67 16.69 4.79 -6.31
C GLN A 67 17.97 5.62 -6.43
N GLU A 68 18.18 6.31 -7.55
CA GLU A 68 19.28 7.27 -7.70
C GLU A 68 19.16 8.43 -6.69
N GLU A 69 17.94 8.96 -6.45
CA GLU A 69 17.71 9.97 -5.39
C GLU A 69 18.05 9.42 -4.00
N VAL A 70 17.73 8.15 -3.72
CA VAL A 70 18.07 7.48 -2.45
C VAL A 70 19.57 7.34 -2.29
N ASP A 71 20.26 6.87 -3.33
CA ASP A 71 21.71 6.67 -3.29
C ASP A 71 22.43 8.02 -3.06
N GLN A 72 22.03 9.05 -3.80
CA GLN A 72 22.54 10.42 -3.61
C GLN A 72 22.24 10.96 -2.21
N LEU A 73 21.06 10.69 -1.65
CA LEU A 73 20.72 11.08 -0.29
C LEU A 73 21.64 10.40 0.73
N LEU A 74 21.88 9.10 0.61
CA LEU A 74 22.74 8.35 1.53
C LEU A 74 24.20 8.79 1.44
N GLU A 75 24.69 9.12 0.25
CA GLU A 75 26.06 9.58 0.03
C GLU A 75 26.30 11.02 0.54
N SER A 76 25.33 11.91 0.34
CA SER A 76 25.51 13.35 0.60
C SER A 76 25.03 13.82 1.98
N HIS A 77 24.12 13.08 2.61
CA HIS A 77 23.55 13.52 3.89
C HIS A 77 24.52 13.26 5.06
N PRO A 78 24.68 14.22 6.00
CA PRO A 78 25.38 13.96 7.25
C PRO A 78 24.75 12.79 8.02
N GLN A 79 25.56 12.00 8.73
CA GLN A 79 25.10 10.82 9.51
C GLN A 79 25.83 10.68 10.85
N LYS A 80 26.39 11.79 11.37
CA LYS A 80 27.30 11.74 12.53
C LYS A 80 26.59 11.92 13.86
N THR A 81 25.42 12.55 13.85
CA THR A 81 24.64 12.84 15.05
C THR A 81 23.27 12.19 14.99
N PRO A 82 22.60 11.95 16.13
CA PRO A 82 21.22 11.49 16.14
C PRO A 82 20.26 12.39 15.34
N GLU A 83 20.46 13.71 15.41
CA GLU A 83 19.66 14.69 14.65
C GLU A 83 19.87 14.53 13.13
N ASP A 84 21.10 14.27 12.69
CA ASP A 84 21.39 14.01 11.28
C ASP A 84 20.68 12.74 10.79
N LEU A 85 20.67 11.68 11.62
CA LEU A 85 20.01 10.41 11.31
C LEU A 85 18.48 10.55 11.28
N GLU A 86 17.90 11.36 12.16
CA GLU A 86 16.47 11.66 12.15
C GLU A 86 16.07 12.38 10.85
N LYS A 87 16.84 13.40 10.45
CA LYS A 87 16.61 14.12 9.18
C LYS A 87 16.79 13.21 7.97
N LEU A 88 17.78 12.32 7.99
CA LEU A 88 17.97 11.32 6.95
C LEU A 88 16.75 10.39 6.85
N ALA A 89 16.27 9.87 7.98
CA ALA A 89 15.12 8.99 8.02
C ALA A 89 13.86 9.65 7.45
N VAL A 90 13.62 10.93 7.74
CA VAL A 90 12.50 11.69 7.16
C VAL A 90 12.62 11.75 5.64
N LYS A 91 13.77 12.16 5.11
CA LYS A 91 14.00 12.27 3.66
C LYS A 91 13.89 10.92 2.95
N TYR A 92 14.49 9.89 3.52
CA TYR A 92 14.42 8.53 3.00
C TYR A 92 12.97 8.03 2.97
N ASN A 93 12.19 8.25 4.04
CA ASN A 93 10.79 7.88 4.08
C ASN A 93 9.95 8.66 3.06
N THR A 94 10.27 9.92 2.77
CA THR A 94 9.62 10.66 1.67
C THR A 94 9.84 9.96 0.33
N LEU A 95 11.07 9.54 0.01
CA LEU A 95 11.38 8.83 -1.23
C LEU A 95 10.68 7.46 -1.30
N LYS A 96 10.71 6.71 -0.19
CA LYS A 96 9.99 5.44 -0.07
C LYS A 96 8.48 5.60 -0.30
N THR A 97 7.87 6.64 0.26
CA THR A 97 6.45 6.95 0.07
C THR A 97 6.14 7.32 -1.38
N LYS A 98 7.02 8.07 -2.07
CA LYS A 98 6.84 8.33 -3.51
C LYS A 98 6.78 7.02 -4.30
N LEU A 99 7.71 6.09 -4.05
CA LEU A 99 7.75 4.80 -4.75
C LEU A 99 6.49 3.97 -4.49
N PHE A 100 6.04 3.91 -3.23
CA PHE A 100 4.80 3.24 -2.86
C PHE A 100 3.58 3.84 -3.56
N ASN A 101 3.47 5.18 -3.61
CA ASN A 101 2.34 5.85 -4.24
C ASN A 101 2.25 5.61 -5.74
N ILE A 102 3.40 5.51 -6.44
CA ILE A 102 3.43 5.17 -7.87
C ILE A 102 2.92 3.74 -8.09
N SER A 103 3.43 2.76 -7.32
CA SER A 103 2.96 1.37 -7.40
C SER A 103 1.45 1.27 -7.12
N ARG A 104 0.99 1.93 -6.05
CA ARG A 104 -0.43 2.00 -5.68
C ARG A 104 -1.30 2.61 -6.78
N ALA A 105 -0.81 3.63 -7.47
CA ALA A 105 -1.55 4.24 -8.58
C ALA A 105 -1.74 3.26 -9.73
N TYR A 106 -0.70 2.52 -10.13
CA TYR A 106 -0.83 1.49 -11.17
C TYR A 106 -1.68 0.29 -10.73
N ASP A 107 -1.63 -0.10 -9.45
CA ASP A 107 -2.57 -1.09 -8.91
C ASP A 107 -4.02 -0.63 -9.09
N GLN A 108 -4.30 0.65 -8.82
CA GLN A 108 -5.63 1.24 -9.01
C GLN A 108 -6.07 1.21 -10.47
N GLU A 109 -5.17 1.55 -11.41
CA GLU A 109 -5.45 1.48 -12.84
C GLU A 109 -5.76 0.04 -13.28
N LEU A 110 -5.01 -0.96 -12.79
CA LEU A 110 -5.27 -2.36 -13.10
C LEU A 110 -6.62 -2.83 -12.53
N ILE A 111 -6.95 -2.48 -11.30
CA ILE A 111 -8.23 -2.83 -10.66
C ILE A 111 -9.40 -2.19 -11.40
N ALA A 112 -9.24 -0.98 -11.94
CA ALA A 112 -10.25 -0.32 -12.75
C ALA A 112 -10.55 -1.11 -14.05
N LEU A 113 -9.56 -1.84 -14.60
CA LEU A 113 -9.74 -2.70 -15.77
C LEU A 113 -10.34 -4.06 -15.45
N PHE A 114 -10.43 -4.48 -14.19
CA PHE A 114 -11.00 -5.78 -13.84
C PHE A 114 -12.44 -5.89 -14.30
N ASP A 115 -12.84 -7.05 -14.80
CA ASP A 115 -14.25 -7.39 -14.94
C ASP A 115 -14.89 -7.66 -13.57
N GLN A 116 -16.16 -8.06 -13.54
CA GLN A 116 -16.86 -8.33 -12.30
C GLN A 116 -16.24 -9.51 -11.54
N ARG A 117 -15.90 -10.59 -12.23
CA ARG A 117 -15.34 -11.81 -11.64
C ARG A 117 -13.94 -11.57 -11.08
N GLN A 118 -13.10 -10.86 -11.83
CA GLN A 118 -11.75 -10.50 -11.41
C GLN A 118 -11.78 -9.62 -10.14
N TYR A 119 -12.72 -8.67 -10.09
CA TYR A 119 -12.88 -7.82 -8.92
C TYR A 119 -13.42 -8.58 -7.70
N GLU A 120 -14.31 -9.56 -7.88
CA GLU A 120 -14.76 -10.43 -6.79
C GLU A 120 -13.60 -11.24 -6.18
N VAL A 121 -12.75 -11.84 -7.02
CA VAL A 121 -11.53 -12.52 -6.55
C VAL A 121 -10.61 -11.56 -5.77
N TYR A 122 -10.47 -10.31 -6.25
CA TYR A 122 -9.71 -9.28 -5.55
C TYR A 122 -10.28 -9.00 -4.15
N LEU A 123 -11.60 -8.80 -4.04
CA LEU A 123 -12.27 -8.56 -2.77
C LEU A 123 -12.08 -9.73 -1.78
N GLU A 124 -12.17 -10.96 -2.26
CA GLU A 124 -11.95 -12.16 -1.45
C GLU A 124 -10.52 -12.20 -0.88
N LEU A 125 -9.50 -12.02 -1.73
CA LEU A 125 -8.10 -12.00 -1.31
C LEU A 125 -7.80 -10.87 -0.32
N CYS A 126 -8.36 -9.68 -0.54
CA CYS A 126 -8.21 -8.56 0.38
C CYS A 126 -8.82 -8.85 1.76
N ASN A 127 -9.97 -9.52 1.78
CA ASN A 127 -10.62 -9.92 3.01
C ASN A 127 -9.82 -10.99 3.77
N GLU A 128 -9.25 -11.98 3.06
CA GLU A 128 -8.41 -13.03 3.64
C GLU A 128 -7.19 -12.48 4.40
N VAL A 129 -6.61 -11.39 3.89
CA VAL A 129 -5.44 -10.75 4.50
C VAL A 129 -5.77 -9.50 5.32
N ASN A 130 -7.06 -9.28 5.62
CA ASN A 130 -7.57 -8.15 6.39
C ASN A 130 -7.03 -6.79 5.88
N ARG A 131 -7.15 -6.55 4.57
CA ARG A 131 -6.80 -5.31 3.89
C ARG A 131 -8.04 -4.63 3.34
N LYS A 132 -8.01 -3.30 3.24
CA LYS A 132 -9.11 -2.51 2.68
C LYS A 132 -9.04 -2.54 1.14
N PRO A 133 -10.05 -3.06 0.44
CA PRO A 133 -10.06 -3.03 -1.02
C PRO A 133 -10.06 -1.59 -1.55
N MET A 134 -9.37 -1.37 -2.67
CA MET A 134 -9.44 -0.13 -3.43
C MET A 134 -10.63 -0.20 -4.40
N SER A 135 -11.28 0.93 -4.69
CA SER A 135 -12.49 0.94 -5.54
C SER A 135 -12.11 0.74 -7.02
N LYS A 136 -13.09 0.40 -7.87
CA LYS A 136 -12.88 0.35 -9.33
C LYS A 136 -12.86 1.73 -10.00
N SER A 137 -13.28 2.80 -9.31
CA SER A 137 -13.35 4.15 -9.88
C SER A 137 -12.12 4.95 -9.48
N ALA A 138 -11.44 5.56 -10.45
CA ALA A 138 -10.29 6.44 -10.21
C ALA A 138 -10.64 7.75 -9.44
N ASN A 139 -11.90 7.94 -9.01
CA ASN A 139 -12.42 9.21 -8.49
C ASN A 139 -13.25 9.02 -7.22
N GLU A 140 -12.64 8.59 -6.12
CA GLU A 140 -13.17 8.88 -4.77
C GLU A 140 -11.99 9.20 -3.84
N HIS A 141 -11.59 10.47 -3.84
CA HIS A 141 -10.73 11.11 -2.84
C HIS A 141 -11.57 12.07 -2.00
#